data_AF-A0A9E6AWW9-F1
#
_entry.id   AF-A0A9E6AWW9-F1
#
_cell.length_a   1.000
_cell.length_b   1.000
_cell.length_c   1.000
_cell.angle_alpha   90.00
_cell.angle_beta   90.00
_cell.angle_gamma   90.00
#
_symmetry.space_group_name_H-M   'P 1'
#
loop_
_entity.id
_entity.type
_entity.pdbx_description
1 polymer ?
#
loop_
_entity_poly.entity_id
_entity_poly.type
_entity_poly.pdbx_seq_one_letter_code
_entity_poly.pdbx_strand_id
1 'polypeptide(L)' 'LEEGSIIALDRKVGEAIDIYVNNRHVARGEVVMSDGRLGVTMTEIIKSES' A
#
# COMPACT_ATOMS: atom_id res chain seq x y z
N LEU A 1 -1.52 -20.93 10.37
CA LEU A 1 -1.34 -19.74 11.22
C LEU A 1 -1.90 -20.09 12.57
N GLU A 2 -1.04 -20.19 13.56
CA GLU A 2 -1.42 -20.46 14.95
C GLU A 2 -1.50 -19.14 15.72
N GLU A 3 -2.21 -19.16 16.85
CA GLU A 3 -2.29 -18.00 17.73
C GLU A 3 -0.87 -17.55 18.15
N GLY A 4 -0.57 -16.27 17.99
CA GLY A 4 0.76 -15.71 18.23
C GLY A 4 1.73 -15.74 17.04
N SER A 5 1.29 -16.19 15.86
CA SER A 5 2.13 -16.15 14.65
C SER A 5 2.46 -14.70 14.25
N ILE A 6 3.75 -14.36 14.22
CA ILE A 6 4.26 -13.11 13.62
C ILE A 6 4.47 -13.37 12.13
N ILE A 7 3.71 -12.67 11.29
CA ILE A 7 3.87 -12.72 9.83
C ILE A 7 4.63 -11.48 9.40
N ALA A 8 5.81 -11.67 8.84
CA ALA A 8 6.51 -10.58 8.18
C ALA A 8 5.72 -10.16 6.94
N LEU A 9 5.37 -8.88 6.84
CA LEU A 9 4.87 -8.34 5.59
C LEU A 9 6.05 -8.17 4.63
N ASP A 10 5.80 -8.47 3.35
CA ASP A 10 6.83 -8.37 2.31
C ASP A 10 7.26 -6.92 2.04
N ARG A 11 6.46 -5.93 2.46
CA ARG A 11 6.66 -4.53 2.10
C ARG A 11 7.07 -3.67 3.28
N LYS A 12 8.16 -2.92 3.12
CA LYS A 12 8.70 -2.01 4.14
C LYS A 12 8.14 -0.60 4.01
N VAL A 13 8.23 0.18 5.10
CA VAL A 13 8.00 1.64 5.05
C VAL A 13 8.97 2.26 4.04
N GLY A 14 8.45 3.12 3.16
CA GLY A 14 9.20 3.73 2.06
C GLY A 14 9.26 2.90 0.77
N GLU A 15 8.66 1.71 0.72
CA GLU A 15 8.52 0.96 -0.53
C GLU A 15 7.25 1.35 -1.28
N ALA A 16 7.38 1.37 -2.62
CA ALA A 16 6.26 1.61 -3.52
C ALA A 16 5.30 0.42 -3.52
N ILE A 17 4.01 0.72 -3.47
CA ILE A 17 2.91 -0.24 -3.43
C ILE A 17 1.87 0.07 -4.51
N ASP A 18 1.34 -0.99 -5.12
CA ASP A 18 0.18 -0.88 -6.01
C ASP A 18 -1.11 -0.71 -5.18
N ILE A 19 -1.99 0.18 -5.62
CA ILE A 19 -3.25 0.53 -4.97
C ILE A 19 -4.40 0.05 -5.85
N TYR A 20 -5.30 -0.75 -5.26
CA TYR A 20 -6.45 -1.32 -5.95
C TYR A 20 -7.78 -0.84 -5.35
N VAL A 21 -8.76 -0.58 -6.20
CA VAL A 21 -10.16 -0.34 -5.82
C VAL A 21 -11.02 -1.31 -6.63
N ASN A 22 -11.81 -2.15 -5.94
CA ASN A 22 -12.62 -3.19 -6.58
C ASN A 22 -11.82 -4.04 -7.58
N ASN A 23 -10.64 -4.52 -7.18
CA ASN A 23 -9.71 -5.31 -8.01
C ASN A 23 -9.13 -4.59 -9.24
N ARG A 24 -9.39 -3.29 -9.42
CA ARG A 24 -8.78 -2.49 -10.49
C ARG A 24 -7.55 -1.76 -9.95
N HIS A 25 -6.42 -1.90 -10.64
CA HIS A 25 -5.20 -1.14 -10.33
C HIS A 25 -5.42 0.33 -10.69
N VAL A 26 -5.36 1.23 -9.70
CA VAL A 26 -5.73 2.64 -9.89
C VAL A 26 -4.58 3.61 -9.64
N ALA A 27 -3.57 3.21 -8.87
CA ALA A 27 -2.48 4.09 -8.47
C ALA A 27 -1.30 3.32 -7.91
N ARG A 28 -0.18 4.03 -7.76
CA ARG A 28 0.96 3.63 -6.95
C ARG A 28 1.23 4.67 -5.86
N GLY A 29 1.80 4.23 -4.76
CA GLY A 29 2.18 5.12 -3.66
C GLY A 29 3.21 4.50 -2.74
N GLU A 30 3.70 5.27 -1.77
CA GLU A 30 4.66 4.81 -0.77
C GLU A 30 4.00 4.74 0.60
N VAL A 31 4.29 3.65 1.35
CA VAL A 31 3.79 3.50 2.72
C VAL A 31 4.55 4.44 3.64
N VAL A 32 3.81 5.25 4.39
CA VAL A 32 4.34 6.22 5.35
C VAL A 32 3.72 6.02 6.73
N MET A 33 4.44 6.45 7.75
CA MET A 33 3.93 6.54 9.12
C MET A 33 3.91 8.01 9.54
N SER A 34 2.76 8.50 9.98
CA SER A 34 2.62 9.86 10.52
C SER A 34 1.76 9.82 11.77
N ASP A 35 2.24 10.42 12.87
CA ASP A 35 1.52 10.47 14.16
C ASP A 35 1.03 9.10 14.65
N GLY A 36 1.85 8.06 14.46
CA GLY A 36 1.51 6.68 14.82
C GLY A 36 0.43 6.04 13.93
N ARG A 37 0.05 6.69 12.83
CA ARG A 37 -0.90 6.16 11.84
C ARG A 37 -0.18 5.74 10.57
N LEU A 38 -0.61 4.62 10.00
CA LEU A 38 -0.17 4.17 8.68
C LEU A 38 -0.96 4.93 7.61
N GLY A 39 -0.24 5.49 6.65
CA GLY A 39 -0.79 6.17 5.49
C GLY A 39 -0.06 5.76 4.21
N VAL A 40 -0.56 6.27 3.09
CA VAL A 40 0.06 6.06 1.77
C VAL A 40 0.15 7.42 1.08
N THR A 41 1.36 7.81 0.68
CA THR A 41 1.57 8.98 -0.18
C THR A 41 1.44 8.53 -1.63
N MET A 42 0.51 9.13 -2.38
CA MET A 42 0.30 8.78 -3.79
C MET A 42 1.47 9.28 -4.65
N THR A 43 2.09 8.40 -5.45
CA THR A 43 3.20 8.74 -6.36
C THR A 43 2.75 8.80 -7.82
N GLU A 44 1.80 7.95 -8.20
CA GLU A 44 1.28 7.88 -9.56
C GLU A 44 -0.22 7.54 -9.55
N ILE A 45 -1.01 8.18 -10.41
CA ILE A 45 -2.40 7.83 -10.65
C ILE A 45 -2.51 7.27 -12.05
N ILE A 46 -3.04 6.06 -12.16
CA ILE A 46 -3.24 5.40 -13.44
C ILE A 46 -4.51 5.96 -14.06
N LYS A 47 -4.37 6.58 -15.24
CA LYS A 47 -5.53 7.04 -16.00
C LYS A 47 -6.37 5.83 -16.38
N SER A 48 -7.67 5.91 -16.11
CA SER A 48 -8.62 4.98 -16.70
C SER A 48 -8.66 5.26 -18.20
N GLU A 49 -8.31 4.28 -19.04
CA GLU A 49 -8.60 4.40 -20.47
C GLU A 49 -10.11 4.56 -20.63
N SER A 50 -10.50 5.64 -21.31
CA SER A 50 -11.89 6.01 -21.59
C SER A 50 -12.27 5.54 -22.99
#